data_AF-A0A6B3HSH7-F1
#
_entry.id   AF-A0A6B3HSH7-F1
#
_cell.length_a   1.000
_cell.length_b   1.000
_cell.length_c   1.000
_cell.angle_alpha   90.00
_cell.angle_beta   90.00
_cell.angle_gamma   90.00
#
_symmetry.space_group_name_H-M   'P 1'
#
loop_
_entity.id
_entity.type
_entity.pdbx_description
1 polymer ?
#
loop_
_entity_poly.entity_id
_entity_poly.type
_entity_poly.pdbx_seq_one_letter_code
_entity_poly.pdbx_strand_id
1 'polypeptide(L)'
;RSSTGATKDARRLAGSTTGIIGKAVAFLTDSGFLQRTGDDAGGAYRTTARYQLQVRDMAGSAAMAELLELGVVPVTDGSATLLPPSDPDDLELAADAGLPFHS
;
A
#
# COMPACT_ATOMS: atom_id res chain seq x y z
N ARG A 1 1.00 3.67 -33.82
CA ARG A 1 0.57 2.97 -32.58
C ARG A 1 -0.41 1.89 -33.00
N SER A 2 -0.04 0.61 -32.83
CA SER A 2 -0.81 -0.54 -33.30
C SER A 2 -2.03 -0.78 -32.40
N SER A 3 -3.21 -0.89 -33.01
CA SER A 3 -4.47 -1.23 -32.35
C SER A 3 -4.54 -2.74 -32.18
N THR A 4 -4.49 -3.23 -30.95
CA THR A 4 -4.63 -4.67 -30.67
C THR A 4 -6.05 -5.11 -31.05
N GLY A 5 -6.15 -5.93 -32.12
CA GLY A 5 -7.40 -6.43 -32.66
C GLY A 5 -8.20 -7.25 -31.64
N ALA A 6 -9.49 -6.97 -31.53
CA ALA A 6 -10.42 -7.75 -30.72
C ALA A 6 -10.52 -9.18 -31.28
N THR A 7 -10.26 -10.18 -30.44
CA THR A 7 -10.60 -11.56 -30.77
C THR A 7 -12.11 -11.74 -30.78
N LYS A 8 -12.60 -12.56 -31.70
CA LYS A 8 -14.02 -12.86 -32.00
C LYS A 8 -14.84 -13.37 -30.80
N ASP A 9 -14.17 -13.76 -29.74
CA ASP A 9 -14.76 -14.09 -28.45
C ASP A 9 -14.28 -13.03 -27.46
N ALA A 10 -15.18 -12.35 -26.76
CA ALA A 10 -14.86 -11.34 -25.74
C ALA A 10 -14.04 -11.89 -24.55
N ARG A 11 -13.58 -13.14 -24.63
CA ARG A 11 -12.60 -13.77 -23.76
C ARG A 11 -11.24 -13.13 -23.98
N ARG A 12 -10.95 -12.11 -23.17
CA ARG A 12 -9.62 -11.49 -23.06
C ARG A 12 -8.56 -12.59 -22.92
N LEU A 13 -7.46 -12.52 -23.69
CA LEU A 13 -6.36 -13.49 -23.60
C LEU A 13 -5.90 -13.61 -22.14
N ALA A 14 -5.89 -14.83 -21.60
CA ALA A 14 -5.58 -15.10 -20.19
C ALA A 14 -4.15 -14.69 -19.77
N GLY A 15 -3.24 -14.53 -20.74
CA GLY A 15 -1.87 -14.04 -20.54
C GLY A 15 -1.69 -12.53 -20.79
N SER A 16 -2.75 -11.79 -21.13
CA SER A 16 -2.67 -10.33 -21.24
C SER A 16 -2.54 -9.69 -19.86
N THR A 17 -1.88 -8.53 -19.76
CA THR A 17 -1.80 -7.75 -18.51
C THR A 17 -3.18 -7.52 -17.91
N THR A 18 -4.18 -7.16 -18.72
CA THR A 18 -5.57 -7.00 -18.29
C THR A 18 -6.15 -8.30 -17.73
N GLY A 19 -5.86 -9.45 -18.34
CA GLY A 19 -6.31 -10.75 -17.86
C GLY A 19 -5.64 -11.16 -16.53
N ILE A 20 -4.35 -10.90 -16.39
CA ILE A 20 -3.59 -11.15 -15.16
C ILE A 20 -4.10 -10.25 -14.02
N ILE A 21 -4.27 -8.96 -14.27
CA ILE A 21 -4.85 -8.01 -13.30
C ILE A 21 -6.26 -8.45 -12.92
N GLY A 22 -7.09 -8.85 -13.89
CA GLY A 22 -8.44 -9.33 -13.62
C GLY A 22 -8.47 -10.53 -12.66
N LYS A 23 -7.55 -11.49 -12.80
CA LYS A 23 -7.41 -12.62 -11.87
C LYS A 23 -7.00 -12.18 -10.47
N ALA A 24 -6.01 -11.28 -10.37
CA ALA A 24 -5.56 -10.77 -9.07
C ALA A 24 -6.69 -10.02 -8.34
N VAL A 25 -7.43 -9.19 -9.06
CA VAL A 25 -8.56 -8.43 -8.49
C VAL A 25 -9.71 -9.35 -8.08
N ALA A 26 -10.00 -10.40 -8.86
CA ALA A 26 -10.96 -11.43 -8.46
C ALA A 26 -10.54 -12.11 -7.16
N PHE A 27 -9.29 -12.58 -7.08
CA PHE A 27 -8.74 -13.19 -5.87
C PHE A 27 -8.82 -12.26 -4.64
N LEU A 28 -8.48 -10.97 -4.79
CA LEU A 28 -8.59 -9.99 -3.71
C LEU A 28 -10.05 -9.73 -3.29
N THR A 29 -11.00 -9.78 -4.23
CA THR A 29 -12.42 -9.67 -3.94
C THR A 29 -12.90 -10.89 -3.15
N ASP A 30 -12.60 -12.09 -3.63
CA ASP A 30 -12.97 -13.36 -2.98
C ASP A 30 -12.36 -13.49 -1.58
N SER A 31 -11.17 -12.93 -1.39
CA SER A 31 -10.46 -12.89 -0.11
C SER A 31 -10.95 -11.78 0.83
N GLY A 32 -11.94 -10.97 0.42
CA GLY A 32 -12.54 -9.90 1.23
C GLY A 32 -11.69 -8.63 1.35
N PHE A 33 -10.67 -8.46 0.51
CA PHE A 33 -9.83 -7.26 0.48
C PHE A 33 -10.44 -6.13 -0.35
N LEU A 34 -11.23 -6.48 -1.37
CA LEU A 34 -11.91 -5.52 -2.24
C LEU A 34 -13.42 -5.78 -2.27
N GLN A 35 -14.18 -4.70 -2.43
CA GLN A 35 -15.60 -4.75 -2.73
C GLN A 35 -15.83 -4.13 -4.11
N ARG A 36 -16.46 -4.88 -5.01
CA ARG A 36 -16.84 -4.34 -6.32
C ARG A 36 -17.97 -3.32 -6.16
N THR A 37 -17.83 -2.15 -6.77
CA THR A 37 -18.77 -1.03 -6.68
C THR A 37 -19.34 -0.61 -8.03
N GLY A 38 -18.81 -1.12 -9.14
CA GLY A 38 -19.29 -0.82 -10.48
C GLY A 38 -18.56 -1.59 -11.57
N ASP A 39 -18.98 -1.37 -12.81
CA ASP A 39 -18.58 -2.16 -13.98
C ASP A 39 -17.71 -1.36 -14.96
N ASP A 40 -17.52 -0.07 -14.68
CA ASP A 40 -16.79 0.87 -15.53
C ASP A 40 -15.31 0.46 -15.70
N ALA A 41 -14.79 0.66 -16.91
CA ALA A 41 -13.39 0.42 -17.28
C ALA A 41 -12.84 -0.98 -16.91
N GLY A 42 -13.69 -2.00 -16.78
CA GLY A 42 -13.28 -3.35 -16.36
C GLY A 42 -13.48 -3.65 -14.88
N GLY A 43 -14.14 -2.76 -14.15
CA GLY A 43 -14.58 -2.91 -12.77
C GLY A 43 -14.07 -1.76 -11.89
N ALA A 44 -14.97 -1.20 -11.08
CA ALA A 44 -14.63 -0.27 -10.00
C ALA A 44 -14.66 -1.01 -8.66
N TYR A 45 -13.66 -0.76 -7.81
CA TYR A 45 -13.50 -1.46 -6.54
C TYR A 45 -13.17 -0.49 -5.41
N ARG A 46 -13.71 -0.77 -4.23
CA ARG A 46 -13.40 -0.10 -2.96
C ARG A 46 -12.56 -1.04 -2.10
N THR A 47 -11.53 -0.52 -1.46
CA THR A 47 -10.73 -1.27 -0.48
C THR A 47 -11.50 -1.45 0.82
N THR A 48 -11.37 -2.62 1.45
CA THR A 48 -11.99 -2.91 2.74
C THR A 48 -11.03 -2.59 3.89
N ALA A 49 -11.53 -2.62 5.13
CA ALA A 49 -10.68 -2.47 6.32
C ALA A 49 -9.56 -3.53 6.36
N ARG A 50 -9.82 -4.75 5.86
CA ARG A 50 -8.82 -5.83 5.81
C ARG A 50 -7.63 -5.45 4.93
N TYR A 51 -7.89 -4.82 3.78
CA TYR A 51 -6.84 -4.33 2.89
C TYR A 51 -6.01 -3.24 3.56
N GLN A 52 -6.69 -2.29 4.22
CA GLN A 52 -6.00 -1.21 4.93
C GLN A 52 -5.11 -1.73 6.06
N LEU A 53 -5.59 -2.72 6.84
CA LEU A 53 -4.80 -3.35 7.89
C LEU A 53 -3.58 -4.09 7.32
N GLN A 54 -3.73 -4.85 6.24
CA GLN A 54 -2.63 -5.57 5.60
C GLN A 54 -1.54 -4.62 5.10
N VAL A 55 -1.92 -3.49 4.51
CA VAL A 55 -0.96 -2.48 4.04
C VAL A 55 -0.27 -1.80 5.22
N ARG A 56 -1.00 -1.48 6.29
CA ARG A 56 -0.43 -0.85 7.49
C ARG A 56 0.54 -1.76 8.23
N ASP A 57 0.25 -3.05 8.32
CA ASP A 57 1.13 -4.04 8.95
C ASP A 57 2.47 -4.17 8.19
N MET A 58 2.37 -4.27 6.86
CA MET A 58 3.54 -4.31 5.97
C MET A 58 4.37 -3.02 6.08
N ALA A 59 3.72 -1.86 6.03
CA ALA A 59 4.39 -0.56 6.15
C ALA A 59 5.00 -0.36 7.55
N GLY A 60 4.30 -0.77 8.60
CA GLY A 60 4.80 -0.68 9.98
C GLY A 60 6.02 -1.55 10.21
N SER A 61 6.03 -2.76 9.63
CA SER A 61 7.19 -3.66 9.71
C SER A 61 8.41 -3.09 8.97
N ALA A 62 8.20 -2.50 7.79
CA ALA A 62 9.26 -1.83 7.04
C ALA A 62 9.80 -0.59 7.80
N ALA A 63 8.91 0.27 8.31
CA ALA A 63 9.30 1.43 9.09
C ALA A 63 10.07 1.06 10.37
N MET A 64 9.64 -0.01 11.07
CA MET A 64 10.38 -0.51 12.23
C MET A 64 11.79 -0.99 11.84
N ALA A 65 11.93 -1.69 10.71
CA ALA A 65 13.24 -2.10 10.22
C ALA A 65 14.15 -0.89 9.95
N GLU A 66 13.63 0.16 9.29
CA GLU A 66 14.38 1.40 9.05
C GLU A 66 14.79 2.11 10.35
N LEU A 67 13.89 2.21 11.33
CA LEU A 67 14.21 2.80 12.64
C LEU A 67 15.32 2.04 13.38
N LEU A 68 15.31 0.71 13.30
CA LEU A 68 16.37 -0.12 13.88
C LEU A 68 17.70 0.06 13.15
N GLU A 69 17.69 0.19 11.82
CA GLU A 69 18.89 0.50 11.03
C GLU A 69 19.49 1.87 11.37
N LEU A 70 18.63 2.86 11.66
CA LEU A 70 19.03 4.18 12.14
C LEU A 70 19.54 4.17 13.60
N GLY A 71 19.43 3.06 14.31
CA GLY A 71 19.84 2.94 15.72
C GLY A 71 18.88 3.61 16.70
N VAL A 72 17.64 3.92 16.28
CA VAL A 72 16.61 4.46 17.15
C VAL A 72 16.06 3.33 18.03
N VAL A 73 16.56 3.22 19.26
CA VAL A 73 16.15 2.18 20.19
C VAL A 73 14.76 2.49 20.76
N PRO A 74 13.79 1.55 20.70
CA PRO A 74 12.50 1.72 21.38
C PRO A 74 12.70 1.72 22.89
N VAL A 75 12.05 2.64 23.59
CA VAL A 75 12.04 2.66 25.07
C VAL A 75 11.18 1.50 25.55
N THR A 76 11.74 0.62 26.39
CA THR A 76 11.18 -0.71 26.69
C THR A 76 10.17 -0.74 27.83
N ASP A 77 9.67 0.42 28.28
CA ASP A 77 8.70 0.52 29.38
C ASP A 77 7.25 0.12 28.99
N GLY A 78 7.07 -0.37 27.76
CA GLY A 78 5.78 -0.79 27.22
C GLY A 78 4.94 0.37 26.66
N SER A 79 5.42 1.62 26.78
CA SER A 79 4.87 2.76 26.06
C SER A 79 5.54 2.86 24.68
N ALA A 80 4.78 3.27 23.66
CA ALA A 80 5.32 3.44 22.31
C ALA A 80 6.14 4.74 22.21
N THR A 81 7.36 4.72 22.73
CA THR A 81 8.27 5.87 22.78
C THR A 81 9.60 5.56 22.09
N LEU A 82 10.12 6.54 21.36
CA LEU A 82 11.43 6.51 20.71
C LEU A 82 12.44 7.28 21.55
N LEU A 83 13.72 6.88 21.51
CA LEU A 83 14.79 7.68 22.08
C LEU A 83 14.90 9.03 21.35
N PRO A 84 15.08 10.15 22.07
CA PRO A 84 15.40 11.42 21.43
C PRO A 84 16.75 11.30 20.70
N PRO A 85 16.95 12.05 19.60
CA PRO A 85 18.23 12.10 18.91
C PRO A 85 19.33 12.62 19.84
N SER A 86 20.57 12.20 19.57
CA SER A 86 21.74 12.59 20.36
C SER A 86 22.14 14.06 20.20
N ASP A 87 21.84 14.66 19.04
CA ASP A 87 22.06 16.08 18.76
C ASP A 87 20.70 16.79 18.60
N PRO A 88 20.41 17.88 19.33
CA PRO A 88 19.18 18.64 19.16
C PRO A 88 19.02 19.25 17.75
N ASP A 89 20.10 19.45 17.00
CA ASP A 89 20.02 19.98 15.63
C ASP A 89 19.46 18.92 14.64
N ASP A 90 19.52 17.63 14.97
CA ASP A 90 18.92 16.53 14.19
C ASP A 90 17.38 16.47 14.31
N LEU A 91 16.78 17.30 15.17
CA LEU A 91 15.31 17.40 15.33
C LEU A 91 14.65 18.24 14.23
N GLU A 92 15.42 19.01 13.46
CA GLU A 92 14.84 19.76 12.35
C GLU A 92 14.34 18.81 11.26
N LEU A 93 13.03 18.87 11.00
CA LEU A 93 12.44 18.17 9.87
C LEU A 93 13.10 18.63 8.57
N ALA A 94 13.52 17.68 7.74
CA ALA A 94 13.92 17.98 6.38
C ALA A 94 12.79 18.75 5.68
N ALA A 95 13.15 19.78 4.90
CA ALA A 95 12.18 20.58 4.17
C ALA A 95 11.27 19.65 3.33
N ASP A 96 9.95 19.83 3.46
CA ASP A 96 8.90 19.04 2.79
C ASP A 96 8.67 17.60 3.32
N ALA A 97 9.28 17.23 4.45
CA ALA A 97 9.00 15.95 5.12
C ALA A 97 7.73 15.98 6.01
N GLY A 98 7.03 17.12 6.08
CA GLY A 98 5.82 17.27 6.87
C GLY A 98 4.68 16.42 6.33
N LEU A 99 4.10 15.56 7.18
CA LEU A 99 2.86 14.87 6.83
C LEU A 99 1.72 15.89 6.69
N PRO A 100 0.76 15.68 5.76
CA PRO A 100 -0.23 16.68 5.35
C PRO A 100 -1.28 17.05 6.42
N PHE A 101 -1.09 16.61 7.66
CA PHE A 101 -1.97 16.84 8.80
C PHE A 101 -1.26 17.53 9.98
N HIS A 102 0.02 17.88 9.84
CA HIS A 102 0.71 18.76 10.79
C HIS A 102 1.04 20.09 10.11
N SER A 103 0.08 21.02 10.22
CA SER A 103 0.22 22.45 9.94
C SER A 103 -0.10 23.24 11.19
#